data_AF-W4DMX0-F1
#
_entry.id   AF-W4DMX0-F1
#
_cell.length_a   1.000
_cell.length_b   1.000
_cell.length_c   1.000
_cell.angle_alpha   90.00
_cell.angle_beta   90.00
_cell.angle_gamma   90.00
#
_symmetry.space_group_name_H-M   'P 1'
#
loop_
_entity.id
_entity.type
_entity.pdbx_description
1 polymer ?
#
loop_
_entity_poly.entity_id
_entity_poly.type
_entity_poly.pdbx_seq_one_letter_code
_entity_poly.pdbx_strand_id
1 'polypeptide(L)'
;MPERNTAHYRSGFNDHLRIPWRAVYSFRWRGLLHYQWLVSAAEESVEFTLLALLQMGKGKPIVVDTDIAPEFLRAIAGDERMVYVYAEDELIRRDYFNRDHLRGMLDLFPTLSDPERAKRETLEGIIENTHRSLQRARQHHVQHYIRNAQTTKEEMLAKIETHFGLN
;
A
#
# COMPACT_ATOMS: atom_id res chain seq x y z
N MET A 1 -34.73 29.34 25.59
CA MET A 1 -34.21 29.43 24.21
C MET A 1 -33.14 30.52 24.19
N PRO A 2 -31.94 30.18 23.71
CA PRO A 2 -31.50 30.76 22.46
C PRO A 2 -30.85 29.75 21.48
N GLU A 3 -31.09 30.10 20.22
CA GLU A 3 -30.52 29.82 18.91
C GLU A 3 -29.41 28.78 18.65
N ARG A 4 -29.63 28.11 17.50
CA ARG A 4 -28.78 27.14 16.82
C ARG A 4 -27.48 27.78 16.34
N ASN A 5 -26.37 27.05 16.51
CA ASN A 5 -25.22 27.20 15.63
C ASN A 5 -24.88 25.81 15.07
N THR A 6 -25.39 25.51 13.87
CA THR A 6 -25.04 24.33 13.10
C THR A 6 -23.61 24.48 12.58
N ALA A 7 -22.64 23.96 13.33
CA ALA A 7 -21.29 23.79 12.83
C ALA A 7 -21.32 22.67 11.76
N HIS A 8 -21.22 23.09 10.49
CA HIS A 8 -20.89 22.19 9.40
C HIS A 8 -19.50 21.60 9.64
N TYR A 9 -19.43 20.37 10.16
CA TYR A 9 -18.20 19.60 10.18
C TYR A 9 -17.94 19.09 8.76
N ARG A 10 -17.22 19.88 7.96
CA ARG A 10 -16.56 19.37 6.75
C ARG A 10 -15.32 18.62 7.22
N SER A 11 -15.43 17.31 7.44
CA SER A 11 -14.26 16.45 7.53
C SER A 11 -13.65 16.35 6.13
N GLY A 12 -12.72 17.26 5.82
CA GLY A 12 -11.80 17.10 4.71
C GLY A 12 -10.84 15.96 5.05
N PHE A 13 -11.30 14.72 4.86
CA PHE A 13 -10.39 13.58 4.68
C PHE A 13 -9.66 13.83 3.37
N ASN A 14 -8.38 14.18 3.48
CA ASN A 14 -7.55 14.50 2.32
C ASN A 14 -7.00 13.19 1.73
N ASP A 15 -7.42 12.88 0.50
CA ASP A 15 -7.30 11.59 -0.21
C ASP A 15 -5.88 11.17 -0.67
N HIS A 16 -4.82 11.41 0.10
CA HIS A 16 -3.44 11.23 -0.40
C HIS A 16 -2.47 10.39 0.44
N LEU A 17 -2.94 9.58 1.38
CA LEU A 17 -2.05 8.70 2.16
C LEU A 17 -2.03 7.27 1.62
N ARG A 18 -1.37 7.10 0.47
CA ARG A 18 -0.85 5.81 0.00
C ARG A 18 0.65 5.77 0.25
N ILE A 19 1.06 5.56 1.50
CA ILE A 19 2.46 5.32 1.85
C ILE A 19 2.57 3.86 2.26
N PRO A 20 3.47 3.05 1.68
CA PRO A 20 3.72 1.69 2.14
C PRO A 20 4.51 1.76 3.45
N TRP A 21 3.79 1.98 4.55
CA TRP A 21 4.33 2.30 5.87
C TRP A 21 5.35 1.26 6.38
N ARG A 22 5.14 -0.03 6.07
CA ARG A 22 6.01 -1.12 6.57
C ARG A 22 7.48 -1.01 6.15
N ALA A 23 7.77 -0.49 4.97
CA ALA A 23 9.15 -0.39 4.50
C ALA A 23 9.86 0.88 5.02
N VAL A 24 9.14 2.01 5.07
CA VAL A 24 9.66 3.28 5.60
C VAL A 24 10.01 3.17 7.09
N TYR A 25 9.22 2.44 7.87
CA TYR A 25 9.49 2.24 9.30
C TYR A 25 10.62 1.25 9.60
N SER A 26 10.94 0.36 8.65
CA SER A 26 11.93 -0.69 8.87
C SER A 26 13.38 -0.17 8.97
N PHE A 27 13.68 1.02 8.44
CA PHE A 27 15.04 1.55 8.36
C PHE A 27 15.45 2.40 9.58
N ARG A 28 14.53 3.14 10.22
CA ARG A 28 14.86 4.02 11.37
C ARG A 28 14.52 3.43 12.75
N TRP A 29 13.63 2.44 12.84
CA TRP A 29 12.95 2.15 14.12
C TRP A 29 13.15 0.74 14.68
N ARG A 30 13.93 -0.15 14.04
CA ARG A 30 14.17 -1.52 14.53
C ARG A 30 14.72 -1.61 15.97
N GLY A 31 15.25 -0.51 16.53
CA GLY A 31 15.75 -0.43 17.91
C GLY A 31 14.95 0.47 18.87
N LEU A 32 13.79 1.02 18.46
CA LEU A 32 13.01 1.95 19.27
C LEU A 32 11.76 1.27 19.84
N LEU A 33 11.52 1.47 21.15
CA LEU A 33 10.31 1.08 21.89
C LEU A 33 8.99 1.43 21.16
N HIS A 34 9.03 2.41 20.26
CA HIS A 34 7.89 2.89 19.49
C HIS A 34 7.62 2.12 18.19
N TYR A 35 8.53 1.25 17.72
CA TYR A 35 8.31 0.50 16.46
C TYR A 35 7.19 -0.51 16.58
N GLN A 36 7.16 -1.27 17.69
CA GLN A 36 6.07 -2.20 17.94
C GLN A 36 4.73 -1.45 18.02
N TRP A 37 4.71 -0.30 18.69
CA TRP A 37 3.52 0.55 18.72
C TRP A 37 3.11 1.05 17.33
N LEU A 38 4.05 1.49 16.48
CA LEU A 38 3.76 1.92 15.11
C LEU A 38 3.21 0.77 14.26
N VAL A 39 3.75 -0.45 14.41
CA VAL A 39 3.24 -1.63 13.72
C VAL A 39 1.83 -1.97 14.21
N SER A 40 1.59 -1.98 15.52
CA SER A 40 0.27 -2.25 16.09
C SER A 40 -0.76 -1.19 15.67
N ALA A 41 -0.41 0.09 15.70
CA ALA A 41 -1.28 1.16 15.24
C ALA A 41 -1.59 1.05 13.73
N ALA A 42 -0.62 0.61 12.93
CA ALA A 42 -0.84 0.34 11.52
C ALA A 42 -1.81 -0.85 11.32
N GLU A 43 -1.66 -1.92 12.09
CA GLU A 43 -2.56 -3.07 12.04
C GLU A 43 -3.99 -2.71 12.48
N GLU A 44 -4.15 -1.93 13.55
CA GLU A 44 -5.44 -1.38 13.96
C GLU A 44 -6.09 -0.54 12.84
N SER A 45 -5.30 0.30 12.15
CA SER A 45 -5.83 1.10 11.03
C SER A 45 -6.28 0.25 9.83
N VAL A 46 -5.68 -0.93 9.62
CA VAL A 46 -6.16 -1.90 8.63
C VAL A 46 -7.55 -2.41 9.01
N GLU A 47 -7.82 -2.72 10.27
CA GLU A 47 -9.14 -3.19 10.71
C GLU A 47 -10.24 -2.16 10.43
N PHE A 48 -10.00 -0.88 10.74
CA PHE A 48 -10.92 0.20 10.40
C PHE A 48 -11.13 0.34 8.89
N THR A 49 -10.06 0.16 8.11
CA THR A 49 -10.14 0.18 6.64
C THR A 49 -11.02 -0.95 6.12
N LEU A 50 -10.87 -2.18 6.63
CA LEU A 50 -11.70 -3.33 6.25
C LEU A 50 -13.18 -3.09 6.57
N LEU A 51 -13.50 -2.51 7.73
CA LEU A 51 -14.88 -2.14 8.09
C LEU A 51 -15.48 -1.12 7.11
N ALA A 52 -14.69 -0.12 6.71
CA ALA A 52 -15.12 0.87 5.72
C ALA A 52 -15.39 0.21 4.34
N LEU A 53 -14.50 -0.69 3.89
CA LEU A 53 -14.68 -1.42 2.64
C LEU A 53 -15.93 -2.30 2.65
N LEU A 54 -16.18 -3.02 3.75
CA LEU A 54 -17.40 -3.80 3.93
C LEU A 54 -18.65 -2.92 3.84
N GLN A 55 -18.64 -1.75 4.49
CA GLN A 55 -19.77 -0.82 4.45
C GLN A 55 -20.00 -0.27 3.04
N MET A 56 -18.95 0.10 2.32
CA MET A 56 -19.03 0.58 0.94
C MET A 56 -19.54 -0.51 -0.02
N GLY A 57 -19.13 -1.76 0.21
CA GLY A 57 -19.50 -2.91 -0.62
C GLY A 57 -20.95 -3.42 -0.44
N LYS A 58 -21.68 -2.97 0.59
CA LYS A 58 -23.06 -3.42 0.85
C LYS A 58 -24.04 -3.11 -0.28
N GLY A 59 -23.83 -2.00 -0.99
CA GLY A 59 -24.77 -1.54 -2.03
C GLY A 59 -24.39 -2.01 -3.44
N LYS A 60 -23.11 -2.22 -3.71
CA LYS A 60 -22.58 -2.62 -5.02
C LYS A 60 -21.18 -3.22 -4.88
N PRO A 61 -20.76 -4.10 -5.80
CA PRO A 61 -19.36 -4.50 -5.90
C PRO A 61 -18.45 -3.27 -6.05
N ILE A 62 -17.32 -3.31 -5.36
CA ILE A 62 -16.26 -2.30 -5.45
C ILE A 62 -14.94 -2.99 -5.81
N VAL A 63 -14.11 -2.30 -6.58
CA VAL A 63 -12.71 -2.68 -6.80
C VAL A 63 -11.85 -1.74 -5.95
N VAL A 64 -10.93 -2.31 -5.19
CA VAL A 64 -10.10 -1.56 -4.24
C VAL A 64 -8.64 -1.79 -4.61
N ASP A 65 -7.92 -0.68 -4.80
CA ASP A 65 -6.46 -0.69 -4.92
C ASP A 65 -5.86 -0.28 -3.57
N THR A 66 -5.16 -1.22 -2.95
CA THR A 66 -4.70 -1.18 -1.56
C THR A 66 -3.34 -1.87 -1.40
N ASP A 67 -2.59 -1.47 -0.38
CA ASP A 67 -1.34 -2.11 0.06
C ASP A 67 -1.54 -3.04 1.27
N ILE A 68 -2.79 -3.33 1.65
CA ILE A 68 -3.13 -4.30 2.69
C ILE A 68 -2.66 -5.70 2.26
N ALA A 69 -1.99 -6.40 3.17
CA ALA A 69 -1.50 -7.74 2.90
C ALA A 69 -2.66 -8.71 2.63
N PRO A 70 -2.53 -9.68 1.70
CA PRO A 70 -3.58 -10.63 1.36
C PRO A 70 -4.17 -11.35 2.57
N GLU A 71 -3.34 -11.64 3.58
CA GLU A 71 -3.78 -12.27 4.85
C GLU A 71 -4.91 -11.51 5.56
N PHE A 72 -4.90 -10.17 5.53
CA PHE A 72 -5.97 -9.36 6.10
C PHE A 72 -7.18 -9.25 5.17
N LEU A 73 -6.95 -9.15 3.85
CA LEU A 73 -8.04 -9.08 2.86
C LEU A 73 -8.87 -10.36 2.83
N ARG A 74 -8.28 -11.52 3.18
CA ARG A 74 -8.98 -12.80 3.31
C ARG A 74 -10.11 -12.79 4.35
N ALA A 75 -10.10 -11.83 5.28
CA ALA A 75 -11.21 -11.66 6.21
C ALA A 75 -12.50 -11.20 5.52
N ILE A 76 -12.40 -10.61 4.32
CA ILE A 76 -13.54 -9.99 3.62
C ILE A 76 -13.71 -10.43 2.16
N ALA A 77 -12.75 -11.14 1.57
CA ALA A 77 -12.79 -11.62 0.19
C ALA A 77 -12.04 -12.95 0.01
N GLY A 78 -12.47 -13.78 -0.95
CA GLY A 78 -11.74 -14.98 -1.37
C GLY A 78 -10.53 -14.64 -2.25
N ASP A 79 -9.60 -15.59 -2.39
CA ASP A 79 -8.35 -15.42 -3.17
C ASP A 79 -8.63 -15.15 -4.65
N GLU A 80 -9.72 -15.69 -5.18
CA GLU A 80 -10.20 -15.48 -6.55
C GLU A 80 -10.66 -14.05 -6.83
N ARG A 81 -10.76 -13.22 -5.78
CA ARG A 81 -11.13 -11.80 -5.86
C ARG A 81 -9.94 -10.89 -5.53
N MET A 82 -8.73 -11.43 -5.55
CA MET A 82 -7.51 -10.68 -5.25
C MET A 82 -6.51 -10.80 -6.39
N VAL A 83 -5.93 -9.66 -6.76
CA VAL A 83 -4.82 -9.59 -7.71
C VAL A 83 -3.64 -8.87 -7.05
N TYR A 84 -2.47 -9.50 -7.08
CA TYR A 84 -1.23 -8.87 -6.67
C TYR A 84 -0.40 -8.42 -7.88
N VAL A 85 -0.06 -7.13 -7.93
CA VAL A 85 0.80 -6.58 -8.99
C VAL A 85 2.21 -6.39 -8.44
N TYR A 86 3.12 -7.25 -8.89
CA TYR A 86 4.54 -7.20 -8.55
C TYR A 86 5.31 -6.34 -9.56
N ALA A 87 6.31 -5.61 -9.09
CA ALA A 87 7.27 -4.89 -9.95
C ALA A 87 8.65 -5.52 -9.79
N GLU A 88 9.35 -5.76 -10.90
CA GLU A 88 10.74 -6.23 -10.85
C GLU A 88 11.65 -5.25 -10.11
N ASP A 89 12.71 -5.81 -9.55
CA ASP A 89 13.71 -5.16 -8.72
C ASP A 89 14.32 -3.92 -9.38
N GLU A 90 14.64 -4.01 -10.66
CA GLU A 90 15.18 -2.93 -11.47
C GLU A 90 14.15 -1.82 -11.67
N LEU A 91 12.88 -2.19 -11.86
CA LEU A 91 11.77 -1.25 -11.99
C LEU A 91 11.55 -0.49 -10.68
N ILE A 92 11.62 -1.19 -9.54
CA ILE A 92 11.55 -0.56 -8.21
C ILE A 92 12.71 0.42 -8.04
N ARG A 93 13.96 -0.01 -8.26
CA ARG A 93 15.14 0.86 -8.09
C ARG A 93 15.09 2.09 -8.96
N ARG A 94 14.60 1.96 -10.20
CA ARG A 94 14.49 3.07 -11.16
C ARG A 94 13.37 4.04 -10.80
N ASP A 95 12.18 3.52 -10.47
CA ASP A 95 10.95 4.32 -10.47
C ASP A 95 10.38 4.61 -9.09
N TYR A 96 10.81 3.91 -8.04
CA TYR A 96 10.17 4.01 -6.72
C TYR A 96 10.19 5.46 -6.21
N PHE A 97 11.34 6.11 -6.20
CA PHE A 97 11.47 7.50 -5.75
C PHE A 97 10.88 8.54 -6.71
N ASN A 98 10.54 8.17 -7.95
CA ASN A 98 9.89 9.09 -8.90
C ASN A 98 8.39 9.25 -8.65
N ARG A 99 7.86 8.65 -7.57
CA ARG A 99 6.45 8.73 -7.19
C ARG A 99 6.19 10.01 -6.40
N ASP A 100 5.20 10.79 -6.82
CA ASP A 100 4.89 12.10 -6.23
C ASP A 100 4.64 12.06 -4.71
N HIS A 101 3.93 11.04 -4.22
CA HIS A 101 3.65 10.86 -2.79
C HIS A 101 4.89 10.58 -1.92
N LEU A 102 6.03 10.26 -2.54
CA LEU A 102 7.29 10.07 -1.83
C LEU A 102 8.12 11.35 -1.74
N ARG A 103 7.66 12.48 -2.31
CA ARG A 103 8.40 13.74 -2.30
C ARG A 103 8.77 14.18 -0.88
N GLY A 104 7.81 14.10 0.05
CA GLY A 104 8.06 14.45 1.45
C GLY A 104 9.11 13.57 2.13
N MET A 105 9.22 12.29 1.74
CA MET A 105 10.30 11.42 2.22
C MET A 105 11.65 11.80 1.57
N LEU A 106 11.64 12.14 0.28
CA LEU A 106 12.86 12.56 -0.42
C LEU A 106 13.49 13.81 0.19
N ASP A 107 12.67 14.74 0.65
CA ASP A 107 13.10 15.96 1.33
C ASP A 107 13.80 15.67 2.68
N LEU A 108 13.59 14.48 3.27
CA LEU A 108 14.25 14.08 4.52
C LEU A 108 15.65 13.53 4.32
N PHE A 109 15.95 12.86 3.19
CA PHE A 109 17.24 12.20 3.00
C PHE A 109 18.45 13.14 3.20
N PRO A 110 18.46 14.38 2.67
CA PRO A 110 19.58 15.30 2.87
C PRO A 110 19.85 15.69 4.33
N THR A 111 18.87 15.50 5.23
CA THR A 111 19.00 15.81 6.67
C THR A 111 19.67 14.68 7.46
N LEU A 112 19.88 13.52 6.83
CA LEU A 112 20.48 12.35 7.47
C LEU A 112 22.01 12.39 7.40
N SER A 113 22.66 11.69 8.32
CA SER A 113 24.12 11.59 8.38
C SER A 113 24.75 10.91 7.16
N ASP A 114 24.00 10.02 6.50
CA ASP A 114 24.42 9.32 5.27
C ASP A 114 23.20 9.15 4.34
N PRO A 115 22.89 10.17 3.52
CA PRO A 115 21.71 10.19 2.66
C PRO A 115 21.69 9.05 1.63
N GLU A 116 22.84 8.73 1.04
CA GLU A 116 22.93 7.73 -0.03
C GLU A 116 22.79 6.31 0.51
N ARG A 117 23.37 6.02 1.68
CA ARG A 117 23.10 4.78 2.39
C ARG A 117 21.63 4.65 2.76
N ALA A 118 21.01 5.71 3.27
CA ALA A 118 19.61 5.69 3.66
C ALA A 118 18.68 5.40 2.47
N LYS A 119 18.91 6.02 1.31
CA LYS A 119 18.16 5.73 0.08
C LYS A 119 18.31 4.27 -0.34
N ARG A 120 19.55 3.76 -0.36
CA ARG A 120 19.84 2.38 -0.75
C ARG A 120 19.14 1.39 0.17
N GLU A 121 19.28 1.54 1.49
CA GLU A 121 18.65 0.64 2.46
C GLU A 121 17.12 0.74 2.44
N THR A 122 16.56 1.92 2.15
CA THR A 122 15.12 2.09 1.93
C THR A 122 14.64 1.27 0.73
N LEU A 123 15.34 1.35 -0.40
CA LEU A 123 15.02 0.55 -1.59
C LEU A 123 15.14 -0.95 -1.29
N GLU A 124 16.25 -1.40 -0.69
CA GLU A 124 16.42 -2.81 -0.33
C GLU A 124 15.32 -3.32 0.60
N GLY A 125 14.88 -2.51 1.57
CA GLY A 125 13.75 -2.85 2.43
C GLY A 125 12.41 -2.95 1.68
N ILE A 126 12.19 -2.09 0.68
CA ILE A 126 11.02 -2.17 -0.21
C ILE A 126 11.06 -3.47 -1.02
N ILE A 127 12.21 -3.79 -1.60
CA ILE A 127 12.40 -4.98 -2.43
C ILE A 127 12.20 -6.24 -1.62
N GLU A 128 12.84 -6.34 -0.45
CA GLU A 128 12.68 -7.46 0.47
C GLU A 128 11.21 -7.63 0.88
N ASN A 129 10.51 -6.54 1.17
CA ASN A 129 9.08 -6.58 1.47
C ASN A 129 8.24 -7.04 0.27
N THR A 130 8.59 -6.61 -0.93
CA THR A 130 7.88 -6.99 -2.16
C THR A 130 8.10 -8.47 -2.47
N HIS A 131 9.32 -9.00 -2.29
CA HIS A 131 9.62 -10.44 -2.41
C HIS A 131 8.81 -11.26 -1.42
N ARG A 132 8.75 -10.84 -0.15
CA ARG A 132 7.92 -11.54 0.87
C ARG A 132 6.45 -11.56 0.48
N SER A 133 5.90 -10.43 0.03
CA SER A 133 4.50 -10.35 -0.42
C SER A 133 4.23 -11.23 -1.65
N LEU A 134 5.13 -11.26 -2.62
CA LEU A 134 5.01 -12.14 -3.79
C LEU A 134 5.09 -13.62 -3.39
N GLN A 135 6.00 -13.98 -2.48
CA GLN A 135 6.11 -15.35 -1.97
C GLN A 135 4.83 -15.78 -1.28
N ARG A 136 4.25 -14.91 -0.43
CA ARG A 136 2.96 -15.17 0.21
C ARG A 136 1.86 -15.35 -0.82
N ALA A 137 1.71 -14.42 -1.78
CA ALA A 137 0.73 -14.54 -2.85
C ALA A 137 0.82 -15.89 -3.58
N ARG A 138 2.04 -16.37 -3.87
CA ARG A 138 2.28 -17.68 -4.47
C ARG A 138 1.86 -18.85 -3.57
N GLN A 139 2.26 -18.84 -2.30
CA GLN A 139 1.87 -19.86 -1.31
C GLN A 139 0.36 -19.97 -1.16
N HIS A 140 -0.30 -18.83 -1.34
CA HIS A 140 -1.72 -18.63 -1.16
C HIS A 140 -2.54 -18.75 -2.46
N HIS A 141 -1.90 -19.12 -3.57
CA HIS A 141 -2.52 -19.22 -4.89
C HIS A 141 -3.30 -17.97 -5.33
N VAL A 142 -2.91 -16.79 -4.83
CA VAL A 142 -3.47 -15.51 -5.25
C VAL A 142 -2.95 -15.16 -6.64
N GLN A 143 -3.85 -14.71 -7.51
CA GLN A 143 -3.47 -14.28 -8.86
C GLN A 143 -2.44 -13.15 -8.75
N HIS A 144 -1.35 -13.27 -9.50
CA HIS A 144 -0.33 -12.23 -9.53
C HIS A 144 0.17 -11.97 -10.94
N TYR A 145 0.62 -10.74 -11.16
CA TYR A 145 1.20 -10.29 -12.41
C TYR A 145 2.52 -9.57 -12.13
N ILE A 146 3.52 -9.81 -12.97
CA ILE A 146 4.84 -9.19 -12.87
C ILE A 146 4.92 -8.07 -13.90
N ARG A 147 5.26 -6.87 -13.43
CA ARG A 147 5.60 -5.72 -14.26
C ARG A 147 7.10 -5.66 -14.45
N ASN A 148 7.50 -5.62 -15.71
CA ASN A 148 8.88 -5.40 -16.15
C ASN A 148 8.96 -4.20 -17.09
N ALA A 149 10.13 -3.95 -17.67
CA ALA A 149 10.37 -2.82 -18.56
C ALA A 149 9.55 -2.86 -19.86
N GLN A 150 9.04 -4.02 -20.26
CA GLN A 150 8.25 -4.23 -21.48
C GLN A 150 6.74 -4.18 -21.21
N THR A 151 6.33 -4.28 -19.94
CA THR A 151 4.93 -4.35 -19.56
C THR A 151 4.27 -2.98 -19.68
N THR A 152 3.22 -2.87 -20.50
CA THR A 152 2.46 -1.61 -20.65
C THR A 152 1.37 -1.48 -19.58
N LYS A 153 0.85 -0.26 -19.41
CA LYS A 153 -0.25 -0.02 -18.45
C LYS A 153 -1.54 -0.67 -18.94
N GLU A 154 -1.77 -0.60 -20.25
CA GLU A 154 -2.96 -1.07 -20.95
C GLU A 154 -3.04 -2.61 -20.88
N GLU A 155 -1.94 -3.31 -21.12
CA GLU A 155 -1.87 -4.77 -20.96
C GLU A 155 -2.17 -5.22 -19.52
N MET A 156 -1.63 -4.50 -18.54
CA MET A 156 -1.86 -4.81 -17.13
C MET A 156 -3.30 -4.57 -16.73
N LEU A 157 -3.87 -3.44 -17.16
CA LEU A 157 -5.26 -3.11 -16.92
C LEU A 157 -6.18 -4.18 -17.51
N ALA A 158 -5.97 -4.55 -18.78
CA ALA A 158 -6.76 -5.59 -19.45
C ALA A 158 -6.71 -6.95 -18.73
N LYS A 159 -5.53 -7.35 -18.22
CA LYS A 159 -5.37 -8.57 -17.40
C LYS A 159 -6.17 -8.49 -16.09
N ILE A 160 -6.11 -7.36 -15.40
CA ILE A 160 -6.81 -7.13 -14.13
C ILE A 160 -8.33 -7.10 -14.37
N GLU A 161 -8.80 -6.39 -15.39
CA GLU A 161 -10.22 -6.34 -15.77
C GLU A 161 -10.77 -7.73 -16.12
N THR A 162 -10.00 -8.51 -16.90
CA THR A 162 -10.37 -9.89 -17.24
C THR A 162 -10.50 -10.76 -15.99
N HIS A 163 -9.56 -10.63 -15.04
CA HIS A 163 -9.63 -11.36 -13.78
C HIS A 163 -10.90 -11.04 -12.98
N PHE A 164 -11.31 -9.78 -12.96
CA PHE A 164 -12.52 -9.34 -12.26
C PHE A 164 -13.82 -9.49 -13.08
N GLY A 165 -13.75 -9.98 -14.33
CA GLY A 165 -14.91 -10.09 -15.21
C GLY A 165 -15.51 -8.73 -15.62
N LEU A 166 -14.65 -7.72 -15.81
CA LEU A 166 -15.03 -6.35 -16.18
C LEU A 166 -14.86 -6.03 -17.68
N ASN A 167 -14.28 -6.96 -18.44
CA ASN A 167 -14.13 -6.91 -19.90
C ASN A 167 -15.06 -7.89 -20.60
#